data_AF-X0Z0R7-F1
#
_entry.id   AF-X0Z0R7-F1
#
_cell.length_a   1.000
_cell.length_b   1.000
_cell.length_c   1.000
_cell.angle_alpha   90.00
_cell.angle_beta   90.00
_cell.angle_gamma   90.00
#
_symmetry.space_group_name_H-M   'P 1'
#
loop_
_entity.id
_entity.type
_entity.pdbx_description
1 polymer ?
#
loop_
_entity_poly.entity_id
_entity_poly.type
_entity_poly.pdbx_seq_one_letter_code
_entity_poly.pdbx_strand_id
1 'polypeptide(L)'
;MYFIADGEVEVEIGDRRVLLEGGNFFGEVALIAGGRRTGRASTVDHCTLLMLDIADFHGLAVNQPELSAAIRERAVGRVEGS
;
A
#
# COMPACT_ATOMS: atom_id res chain seq x y z
N MET A 1 -3.26 -4.21 -4.04
CA MET A 1 -3.06 -3.05 -3.15
C MET A 1 -4.37 -2.33 -2.95
N TYR A 2 -4.46 -1.47 -1.92
CA TYR A 2 -5.68 -0.73 -1.60
C TYR A 2 -5.38 0.76 -1.47
N PHE A 3 -6.28 1.60 -1.98
CA PHE A 3 -6.28 3.05 -1.77
C PHE A 3 -7.39 3.40 -0.78
N ILE A 4 -7.10 4.30 0.15
CA ILE A 4 -8.05 4.79 1.15
C ILE A 4 -8.73 6.01 0.56
N ALA A 5 -9.97 5.85 0.12
CA ALA A 5 -10.78 6.98 -0.35
C ALA A 5 -11.30 7.80 0.85
N ASP A 6 -11.66 7.10 1.93
CA ASP A 6 -12.15 7.69 3.18
C ASP A 6 -11.94 6.72 4.36
N GLY A 7 -11.75 7.26 5.57
CA GLY A 7 -11.48 6.51 6.80
C GLY A 7 -10.00 6.31 7.12
N GLU A 8 -9.73 5.45 8.10
CA GLU A 8 -8.40 5.23 8.68
C GLU A 8 -8.04 3.73 8.79
N VAL A 9 -6.80 3.41 8.41
CA VAL A 9 -6.27 2.05 8.45
C VAL A 9 -4.95 2.03 9.22
N GLU A 10 -4.87 1.18 10.24
CA GLU A 10 -3.62 0.88 10.93
C GLU A 10 -2.90 -0.26 10.20
N VAL A 11 -1.63 -0.04 9.85
CA VAL A 11 -0.75 -1.03 9.23
C VAL A 11 0.38 -1.38 10.20
N GLU A 12 0.45 -2.66 10.56
CA GLU A 12 1.49 -3.27 11.39
C GLU A 12 2.54 -3.95 10.50
N ILE A 13 3.81 -3.57 10.63
CA ILE A 13 4.96 -4.17 9.94
C ILE A 13 6.06 -4.39 10.97
N GLY A 14 6.36 -5.65 11.30
CA GLY A 14 7.24 -5.95 12.44
C GLY A 14 6.68 -5.35 13.73
N ASP A 15 7.51 -4.61 14.47
CA ASP A 15 7.13 -3.91 15.70
C ASP A 15 6.57 -2.50 15.45
N ARG A 16 6.48 -2.07 14.19
CA ARG A 16 6.02 -0.71 13.82
C ARG A 16 4.54 -0.72 13.47
N ARG A 17 3.85 0.32 13.91
CA ARG A 17 2.46 0.63 13.54
C ARG A 17 2.40 1.98 12.86
N VAL A 18 1.67 2.06 11.76
CA VAL A 18 1.47 3.29 10.98
C VAL A 18 -0.01 3.47 10.73
N LEU A 19 -0.56 4.62 11.15
CA LEU A 19 -1.92 5.02 10.82
C LEU A 19 -1.92 5.70 9.45
N LEU A 20 -2.81 5.27 8.56
CA LEU A 20 -2.98 5.81 7.22
C LEU A 20 -4.40 6.33 7.07
N GLU A 21 -4.52 7.60 6.68
CA GLU A 21 -5.81 8.28 6.44
C GLU A 21 -6.16 8.33 4.95
N GLY A 22 -7.33 8.89 4.62
CA GLY A 22 -7.75 9.17 3.25
C GLY A 22 -6.66 9.80 2.38
N GLY A 23 -6.58 9.35 1.13
CA GLY A 23 -5.52 9.75 0.18
C GLY A 23 -4.24 8.91 0.26
N ASN A 24 -4.11 8.03 1.27
CA ASN A 24 -3.03 7.05 1.34
C ASN A 24 -3.39 5.72 0.68
N PHE A 25 -2.40 4.83 0.57
CA PHE A 25 -2.57 3.46 0.08
C PHE A 25 -1.68 2.50 0.87
N PHE A 26 -2.08 1.23 0.89
CA PHE A 26 -1.36 0.15 1.58
C PHE A 26 -1.37 -1.18 0.77
N GLY A 27 -0.53 -2.12 1.18
CA GLY A 27 -0.36 -3.44 0.53
C GLY A 27 0.61 -3.43 -0.66
N GLU A 28 1.25 -2.30 -0.92
CA GLU A 28 2.32 -2.09 -1.90
C GLU A 28 3.61 -2.83 -1.54
N VAL A 29 3.86 -3.04 -0.24
CA VAL A 29 5.06 -3.76 0.22
C VAL A 29 5.04 -5.21 -0.28
N ALA A 30 3.85 -5.83 -0.35
CA ALA A 30 3.71 -7.17 -0.93
C ALA A 30 4.04 -7.18 -2.44
N LEU A 31 3.81 -6.07 -3.16
CA LEU A 31 4.18 -5.95 -4.57
C LEU A 31 5.70 -5.89 -4.75
N ILE A 32 6.42 -5.21 -3.85
CA ILE A 32 7.89 -5.15 -3.85
C ILE A 32 8.50 -6.46 -3.37
N ALA A 33 7.94 -7.07 -2.33
CA ALA A 33 8.45 -8.29 -1.70
C ALA A 33 8.11 -9.59 -2.46
N GLY A 34 7.58 -9.50 -3.69
CA GLY A 34 7.25 -10.65 -4.53
C GLY A 34 6.08 -11.49 -4.01
N GLY A 35 5.04 -10.84 -3.48
CA GLY A 35 3.81 -11.48 -3.00
C GLY A 35 3.85 -11.96 -1.55
N ARG A 36 4.97 -11.77 -0.83
CA ARG A 36 5.02 -12.09 0.61
C ARG A 36 4.25 -11.04 1.42
N ARG A 37 3.33 -11.50 2.26
CA ARG A 37 2.65 -10.66 3.24
C ARG A 37 3.66 -10.24 4.31
N THR A 38 3.94 -8.94 4.38
CA THR A 38 4.93 -8.36 5.31
C THR A 38 4.32 -7.75 6.57
N GLY A 39 2.98 -7.75 6.68
CA GLY A 39 2.28 -7.07 7.77
C GLY A 39 0.79 -7.34 7.82
N ARG A 40 0.13 -6.68 8.76
CA ARG A 40 -1.34 -6.71 8.93
C ARG A 40 -1.89 -5.31 8.78
N ALA A 41 -2.94 -5.15 7.99
CA ALA A 41 -3.73 -3.93 7.93
C ALA A 41 -5.07 -4.19 8.60
N SER A 42 -5.51 -3.28 9.47
CA SER A 42 -6.79 -3.32 10.15
C SER A 42 -7.44 -1.94 10.04
N THR A 43 -8.72 -1.90 9.69
CA THR A 43 -9.49 -0.64 9.69
C THR A 43 -9.73 -0.20 11.13
N VAL A 44 -9.53 1.09 11.40
CA VAL A 44 -9.80 1.68 12.73
C VAL A 44 -11.29 2.03 12.89
N ASP A 45 -11.93 2.46 11.80
CA ASP A 45 -13.37 2.70 11.68
C ASP A 45 -13.87 2.29 10.28
N HIS A 46 -15.11 2.62 9.92
CA HIS A 46 -15.66 2.49 8.58
C HIS A 46 -14.74 3.15 7.53
N CYS A 47 -14.27 2.34 6.58
CA CYS A 47 -13.37 2.79 5.52
C CYS A 47 -14.00 2.52 4.15
N THR A 48 -13.79 3.45 3.22
CA THR A 48 -14.04 3.24 1.80
C THR A 48 -12.71 2.98 1.10
N LEU A 49 -12.53 1.77 0.59
CA LEU A 49 -11.27 1.34 -0.02
C LEU A 49 -11.46 1.01 -1.50
N LEU A 50 -10.53 1.46 -2.34
CA LEU A 50 -10.44 1.04 -3.74
C LEU A 50 -9.36 -0.04 -3.86
N MET A 51 -9.66 -1.13 -4.53
CA MET A 51 -8.70 -2.21 -4.76
C MET A 51 -8.09 -2.09 -6.16
N LEU A 52 -6.78 -2.27 -6.24
CA LEU A 52 -6.05 -2.51 -7.49
C LEU A 52 -5.31 -3.83 -7.36
N ASP A 53 -5.62 -4.81 -8.20
CA ASP A 53 -4.95 -6.10 -8.14
C ASP A 53 -3.53 -6.06 -8.73
N ILE A 54 -2.79 -7.16 -8.61
CA ILE A 54 -1.40 -7.22 -9.08
C ILE A 54 -1.29 -7.19 -10.61
N ALA A 55 -2.24 -7.79 -11.33
CA ALA A 55 -2.23 -7.82 -12.79
C ALA A 55 -2.50 -6.43 -13.35
N ASP A 56 -3.49 -5.73 -12.79
CA ASP A 56 -3.81 -4.35 -13.14
C ASP A 56 -2.67 -3.40 -12.76
N PHE A 57 -2.00 -3.61 -11.62
CA PHE A 57 -0.82 -2.85 -11.27
C PHE A 57 0.33 -3.07 -12.27
N HIS A 58 0.54 -4.29 -12.74
CA HIS A 58 1.52 -4.55 -13.80
C HIS A 58 1.15 -3.82 -15.10
N GLY A 59 -0.13 -3.82 -15.48
CA GLY A 59 -0.62 -3.05 -16.62
C GLY A 59 -0.41 -1.54 -16.45
N LEU A 60 -0.74 -1.01 -15.28
CA LEU A 60 -0.48 0.39 -14.91
C LEU A 60 1.01 0.72 -15.02
N ALA A 61 1.89 -0.14 -14.49
CA ALA A 61 3.32 0.09 -14.48
C ALA A 61 3.95 0.12 -15.88
N VAL A 62 3.37 -0.62 -16.83
CA VAL A 62 3.78 -0.57 -18.25
C VAL A 62 3.27 0.71 -18.91
N ASN A 63 2.02 1.09 -18.65
CA ASN A 63 1.38 2.21 -19.35
C ASN A 63 1.70 3.59 -18.75
N GLN A 64 2.09 3.65 -17.46
CA GLN A 64 2.36 4.87 -16.70
C GLN A 64 3.58 4.66 -15.77
N PRO A 65 4.81 4.60 -16.35
CA PRO A 65 6.02 4.28 -15.60
C PRO A 65 6.31 5.25 -14.43
N GLU A 66 6.02 6.54 -14.61
CA GLU A 66 6.26 7.58 -13.60
C GLU A 66 5.38 7.37 -12.36
N LEU A 67 4.12 7.02 -12.57
CA LEU A 67 3.19 6.73 -11.48
C LEU A 67 3.60 5.47 -10.72
N SER A 68 4.01 4.42 -11.43
CA SER A 68 4.54 3.21 -10.81
C SER A 68 5.81 3.48 -10.00
N ALA A 69 6.70 4.33 -10.50
CA ALA A 69 7.89 4.75 -9.78
C ALA A 69 7.55 5.48 -8.48
N ALA A 70 6.61 6.44 -8.52
CA ALA A 70 6.17 7.17 -7.32
C ALA A 70 5.53 6.26 -6.27
N ILE A 71 4.75 5.25 -6.70
CA ILE A 71 4.17 4.24 -5.79
C ILE A 71 5.28 3.40 -5.14
N ARG A 72 6.28 2.98 -5.92
CA ARG A 72 7.43 2.20 -5.42
C ARG A 72 8.30 3.00 -4.45
N GLU A 73 8.55 4.28 -4.72
CA GLU A 73 9.32 5.15 -3.82
C GLU A 73 8.66 5.27 -2.45
N ARG A 74 7.35 5.54 -2.41
CA ARG A 74 6.59 5.61 -1.16
C ARG A 74 6.54 4.28 -0.41
N ALA A 75 6.55 3.16 -1.14
CA ALA A 75 6.61 1.83 -0.57
C ALA A 75 7.96 1.55 0.12
N VAL A 76 9.08 1.92 -0.51
CA VAL A 76 10.43 1.73 0.02
C VAL A 76 10.60 2.49 1.34
N GLY A 77 10.12 3.74 1.42
CA GLY A 77 10.18 4.54 2.65
C GLY A 77 9.47 3.91 3.85
N ARG A 78 8.52 2.99 3.63
CA ARG A 78 7.85 2.24 4.71
C ARG A 78 8.63 1.01 5.17
N VAL A 79 9.43 0.41 4.28
CA VAL A 79 10.23 -0.81 4.55
C VAL A 79 11.58 -0.47 5.16
N GLU A 80 12.27 0.58 4.69
CA GLU A 80 13.65 0.91 5.11
C GLU A 80 13.75 1.48 6.54
N GLY A 81 12.64 1.90 7.15
CA GLY A 81 12.62 2.27 8.56
C GLY A 81 12.41 1.09 9.52
N SER A 82 12.57 -0.16 9.06
CA SER A 82 12.36 -1.40 9.84
C SER A 82 13.64 -2.10 10.25
#